data_AF-A0A7Y3YLN6-F1
#
_entry.id   AF-A0A7Y3YLN6-F1
#
_cell.length_a   1.000
_cell.length_b   1.000
_cell.length_c   1.000
_cell.angle_alpha   90.00
_cell.angle_beta   90.00
_cell.angle_gamma   90.00
#
_symmetry.space_group_name_H-M   'P 1'
#
loop_
_entity.id
_entity.type
_entity.pdbx_description
1 polymer ?
#
loop_
_entity_poly.entity_id
_entity_poly.type
_entity_poly.pdbx_seq_one_letter_code
_entity_poly.pdbx_strand_id
1 'polypeptide(L)' 'MTLQRHTYYGLIHHGIKTLLMDRVGHFTEREYHEYLDLTTGKSTCFAMSEQELENTLDNLKSEGYLEDIKKLIPRYQTS' A
#
# COMPACT_ATOMS: atom_id res chain seq x y z
N MET A 1 -14.58 -7.60 7.21
CA MET A 1 -14.12 -8.50 6.13
C MET A 1 -12.62 -8.54 6.23
N THR A 2 -12.04 -9.68 6.60
CA THR A 2 -10.58 -9.84 6.61
C THR A 2 -10.11 -10.00 5.18
N LEU A 3 -9.44 -8.96 4.65
CA LEU A 3 -8.76 -9.06 3.37
C LEU A 3 -7.69 -10.15 3.45
N GLN A 4 -7.52 -10.93 2.38
CA GLN A 4 -6.38 -11.85 2.34
C GLN A 4 -5.10 -11.04 2.49
N ARG A 5 -4.18 -11.49 3.35
CA ARG A 5 -2.95 -10.77 3.70
C ARG A 5 -2.12 -10.35 2.48
N HIS A 6 -2.09 -11.19 1.44
CA HIS A 6 -1.44 -10.88 0.17
C HIS A 6 -2.07 -9.69 -0.58
N THR A 7 -3.37 -9.46 -0.39
CA THR A 7 -4.06 -8.30 -0.96
C THR A 7 -3.58 -7.01 -0.30
N TYR A 8 -3.39 -6.99 1.03
CA TYR A 8 -2.78 -5.85 1.70
C TYR A 8 -1.40 -5.54 1.12
N TYR A 9 -0.58 -6.55 0.85
CA TYR A 9 0.76 -6.33 0.28
C TYR A 9 0.69 -5.65 -1.08
N GLY A 10 -0.16 -6.14 -1.97
CA GLY A 10 -0.33 -5.54 -3.30
C GLY A 10 -0.85 -4.11 -3.22
N LEU A 11 -1.84 -3.86 -2.38
CA LEU A 11 -2.43 -2.52 -2.21
C LEU A 11 -1.42 -1.54 -1.59
N ILE A 12 -0.73 -1.92 -0.52
CA ILE A 12 0.26 -1.08 0.15
C ILE A 12 1.44 -0.80 -0.78
N HIS A 13 1.94 -1.82 -1.49
CA HIS A 13 3.02 -1.64 -2.47
C HIS A 13 2.63 -0.64 -3.56
N HIS A 14 1.42 -0.78 -4.12
CA HIS A 14 0.92 0.17 -5.10
C HIS A 14 0.77 1.58 -4.52
N GLY A 15 0.14 1.72 -3.36
CA GLY A 15 -0.08 3.03 -2.76
C GLY A 15 1.22 3.75 -2.43
N ILE A 16 2.21 3.05 -1.86
CA ILE A 16 3.54 3.63 -1.59
C ILE A 16 4.25 3.98 -2.90
N LYS A 17 4.16 3.13 -3.93
CA LYS A 17 4.71 3.46 -5.25
C LYS A 17 4.10 4.74 -5.81
N THR A 18 2.78 4.89 -5.77
CA THR A 18 2.09 6.10 -6.23
C THR A 18 2.51 7.32 -5.41
N LEU A 19 2.61 7.18 -4.08
CA LEU A 19 3.08 8.22 -3.17
C LEU A 19 4.51 8.68 -3.50
N LEU A 20 5.44 7.74 -3.70
CA LEU A 20 6.84 8.05 -4.01
C LEU A 20 6.98 8.69 -5.39
N MET A 21 6.25 8.19 -6.39
CA MET A 21 6.20 8.82 -7.71
C MET A 21 5.65 10.25 -7.64
N ASP A 22 4.65 10.52 -6.81
CA ASP A 22 4.05 11.86 -6.66
C ASP A 22 4.97 12.83 -5.89
N ARG A 23 5.55 12.39 -4.77
CA ARG A 23 6.36 13.25 -3.88
C ARG A 23 7.83 13.36 -4.26
N VAL A 24 8.41 12.29 -4.79
CA VAL A 24 9.85 12.16 -5.08
C VAL A 24 10.11 12.13 -6.60
N GLY A 25 9.10 11.83 -7.41
CA GLY A 25 9.23 11.75 -8.87
C GLY A 25 9.79 10.43 -9.39
N HIS A 26 10.13 9.49 -8.50
CA HIS A 26 10.61 8.16 -8.87
C HIS A 26 10.29 7.11 -7.79
N PHE A 27 10.51 5.85 -8.13
CA PHE A 27 10.29 4.71 -7.25
C PHE A 27 11.43 3.71 -7.37
N THR A 28 12.00 3.33 -6.24
CA THR A 28 12.90 2.18 -6.11
C THR A 28 12.44 1.26 -4.97
N GLU A 29 12.83 -0.01 -5.05
CA GLU A 29 12.53 -0.98 -3.99
C GLU A 29 13.17 -0.60 -2.65
N ARG A 30 14.36 0.04 -2.68
CA ARG A 30 15.00 0.57 -1.47
C ARG A 30 14.13 1.64 -0.80
N GLU A 31 13.65 2.62 -1.56
CA GLU A 31 12.82 3.71 -1.02
C GLU A 31 11.49 3.21 -0.48
N TYR A 32 10.92 2.17 -1.09
CA TYR A 32 9.75 1.49 -0.55
C TYR A 32 10.02 0.90 0.84
N HIS A 33 11.12 0.16 1.00
CA HIS A 33 11.51 -0.42 2.28
C HIS A 33 11.87 0.64 3.33
N GLU A 34 12.55 1.72 2.93
CA GLU A 34 12.85 2.86 3.79
C GLU A 34 11.57 3.58 4.24
N TYR A 35 10.62 3.81 3.34
CA TYR A 35 9.34 4.42 3.70
C TYR A 35 8.56 3.57 4.70
N LEU A 36 8.49 2.25 4.49
CA LEU A 36 7.85 1.34 5.43
C LEU A 36 8.55 1.37 6.79
N ASP A 37 9.88 1.34 6.81
CA ASP A 37 10.63 1.36 8.06
C ASP A 37 10.40 2.68 8.83
N LEU A 38 10.40 3.82 8.13
CA LEU A 38 10.14 5.13 8.73
C LEU A 38 8.71 5.27 9.29
N THR A 39 7.72 4.66 8.63
CA THR A 39 6.30 4.85 8.99
C THR A 39 5.76 3.77 9.93
N THR A 40 6.35 2.58 9.92
CA THR A 40 5.86 1.41 10.65
C THR A 40 6.92 0.76 11.56
N GLY A 41 8.19 1.16 11.44
CA GLY A 41 9.31 0.49 12.11
C GLY A 41 9.61 -0.91 11.55
N LYS A 42 9.07 -1.24 10.36
CA LYS A 42 9.26 -2.50 9.65
C LYS A 42 9.66 -2.21 8.22
N SER A 43 10.74 -2.82 7.75
CA SER A 43 11.12 -2.69 6.34
C SER A 43 10.20 -3.47 5.39
N THR A 44 9.34 -4.39 5.87
CA THR A 44 8.50 -5.21 4.98
C THR A 44 7.08 -5.41 5.52
N CYS A 45 6.09 -5.46 4.62
CA CYS A 45 4.70 -5.82 4.96
C CYS A 45 4.57 -7.23 5.56
N PHE A 46 5.51 -8.12 5.24
CA PHE A 46 5.52 -9.47 5.81
C PHE A 46 5.69 -9.43 7.33
N ALA A 47 6.48 -8.49 7.86
CA ALA A 47 6.77 -8.35 9.28
C ALA A 47 5.72 -7.52 10.06
N MET A 48 4.70 -6.99 9.38
CA MET A 48 3.65 -6.15 9.98
C MET A 48 2.49 -7.00 10.53
N SER A 49 1.97 -6.66 11.69
CA SER A 49 0.69 -7.19 12.18
C SER A 49 -0.48 -6.80 11.27
N GLU A 50 -1.62 -7.47 11.42
CA GLU A 50 -2.82 -7.13 10.65
C GLU A 50 -3.28 -5.69 10.89
N GLN A 51 -3.22 -5.22 12.15
CA GLN A 51 -3.52 -3.83 12.50
C GLN A 51 -2.58 -2.84 11.82
N GLU A 52 -1.28 -3.14 11.74
CA GLU A 52 -0.31 -2.28 11.04
C GLU A 52 -0.61 -2.24 9.54
N LEU A 53 -0.98 -3.38 8.93
CA LEU A 53 -1.36 -3.42 7.52
C LEU A 53 -2.63 -2.59 7.24
N GLU A 54 -3.63 -2.70 8.11
CA GLU A 54 -4.88 -1.92 8.03
C GLU A 54 -4.60 -0.43 8.16
N ASN A 55 -3.84 -0.03 9.18
CA ASN A 55 -3.50 1.38 9.41
C ASN A 55 -2.73 1.98 8.24
N THR A 56 -1.73 1.27 7.70
CA THR A 56 -0.97 1.75 6.54
C THR A 56 -1.86 1.86 5.30
N LEU A 57 -2.75 0.90 5.07
CA LEU A 57 -3.69 0.95 3.96
C LEU A 57 -4.66 2.12 4.08
N ASP A 58 -5.23 2.35 5.27
CA ASP A 58 -6.16 3.45 5.52
C ASP A 58 -5.48 4.82 5.39
N ASN A 59 -4.22 4.95 5.81
CA ASN A 59 -3.43 6.17 5.58
C ASN A 59 -3.28 6.44 4.08
N LEU A 60 -2.82 5.45 3.30
CA LEU A 60 -2.67 5.59 1.84
C LEU A 60 -3.99 5.91 1.15
N LYS A 61 -5.10 5.35 1.63
CA LYS A 61 -6.44 5.61 1.11
C LYS A 61 -6.91 7.02 1.44
N SER A 62 -6.72 7.48 2.67
CA SER A 62 -7.13 8.83 3.10
C SER A 62 -6.32 9.93 2.42
N GLU A 63 -5.05 9.65 2.08
CA GLU A 63 -4.20 10.54 1.29
C GLU A 63 -4.47 10.45 -0.23
N GLY A 64 -5.29 9.50 -0.69
CA GLY A 64 -5.75 9.41 -2.08
C GLY A 64 -4.85 8.59 -3.02
N TYR A 65 -3.84 7.88 -2.51
CA TYR A 65 -2.89 7.10 -3.34
C TYR A 65 -3.42 5.75 -3.83
N LEU A 66 -4.69 5.44 -3.58
CA LEU A 66 -5.36 4.19 -3.98
C LEU A 66 -6.62 4.44 -4.83
N GLU A 67 -6.89 5.68 -5.25
CA GLU A 67 -8.10 6.03 -6.01
C GLU A 67 -8.13 5.40 -7.41
N ASP A 68 -6.97 5.13 -7.99
CA ASP A 68 -6.84 4.46 -9.29
C ASP A 68 -7.17 2.96 -9.20
N ILE A 69 -6.84 2.30 -8.09
CA ILE A 69 -7.23 0.91 -7.84
C ILE A 69 -8.76 0.78 -7.70
N LYS A 70 -9.45 1.75 -7.09
CA LYS A 70 -10.92 1.74 -7.02
C LYS A 70 -11.57 1.67 -8.40
N LYS A 71 -10.91 2.22 -9.43
CA LYS A 71 -11.36 2.14 -10.84
C LYS A 71 -11.03 0.80 -11.50
N LEU A 72 -10.09 0.02 -10.95
CA LEU A 72 -9.68 -1.28 -11.45
C LEU A 72 -10.48 -2.45 -10.85
N ILE A 73 -11.03 -2.29 -9.64
CA ILE A 73 -11.88 -3.30 -8.97
C ILE A 73 -13.18 -3.66 -9.72
N PRO A 74 -13.87 -2.76 -10.47
CA PRO A 74 -15.06 -3.13 -11.25
C PRO A 74 -14.80 -4.24 -12.28
N ARG A 75 -13.53 -4.46 -12.68
CA ARG A 75 -13.17 -5.52 -13.63
C ARG A 75 -13.01 -6.91 -13.00
N TYR A 76 -13.06 -7.03 -11.67
CA TYR A 76 -12.92 -8.29 -10.95
C TYR A 76 -14.16 -8.66 -10.11
N GLN A 77 -15.27 -7.90 -10.24
CA GLN A 77 -16.56 -8.21 -9.61
C GLN A 77 -17.58 -8.89 -10.52
N THR A 78 -17.16 -9.36 -11.70
CA THR A 78 -17.97 -10.25 -12.55
C THR A 78 -17.28 -11.58 -12.72
N SER A 79 -17.61 -12.53 -11.83
CA SER A 79 -18.10 -13.86 -12.19
C SER A 79 -18.64 -14.58 -10.97
#